data_AF-A0A5C8T649-F1
#
_entry.id   AF-A0A5C8T649-F1
#
_cell.length_a   1.000
_cell.length_b   1.000
_cell.length_c   1.000
_cell.angle_alpha   90.00
_cell.angle_beta   90.00
_cell.angle_gamma   90.00
#
_symmetry.space_group_name_H-M   'P 1'
#
loop_
_entity.id
_entity.type
_entity.pdbx_description
1 polymer ?
#
loop_
_entity_poly.entity_id
_entity_poly.type
_entity_poly.pdbx_seq_one_letter_code
_entity_poly.pdbx_strand_id
1 'polypeptide(L)' 'AGGIVLGTGGPTYDRFVRDRSFCEATEVTRTATAPTRTDPKCFVGHTCIEPGYDDWFGDR' A
#
# COMPACT_ATOMS: atom_id res chain seq x y z
N ALA A 1 -11.41 -11.52 8.02
CA ALA A 1 -11.02 -11.58 6.60
C ALA A 1 -11.25 -10.20 5.98
N GLY A 2 -10.26 -9.61 5.31
CA GLY A 2 -10.39 -8.27 4.74
C GLY A 2 -9.18 -7.90 3.89
N GLY A 3 -9.30 -8.04 2.58
CA GLY A 3 -8.30 -7.62 1.60
C GLY A 3 -9.03 -7.41 0.28
N ILE A 4 -8.66 -6.35 -0.44
CA ILE A 4 -9.19 -6.08 -1.78
C ILE A 4 -8.05 -6.16 -2.77
N VAL A 5 -8.27 -6.89 -3.86
CA VAL A 5 -7.32 -7.03 -4.96
C VAL A 5 -7.93 -6.29 -6.14
N LEU A 6 -7.26 -5.25 -6.61
CA LEU A 6 -7.66 -4.49 -7.78
C LEU A 6 -6.78 -4.92 -8.96
N GLY A 7 -7.35 -5.68 -9.90
CA GLY A 7 -6.65 -6.13 -11.10
C GLY A 7 -6.87 -5.14 -12.25
N THR A 8 -5.79 -4.58 -12.80
CA THR A 8 -5.82 -3.66 -13.95
C THR A 8 -5.31 -4.29 -15.26
N GLY A 9 -4.95 -5.58 -15.25
CA GLY A 9 -4.50 -6.35 -16.42
C GLY A 9 -3.00 -6.61 -16.39
N GLY A 10 -2.61 -7.89 -16.48
CA GLY A 10 -1.23 -8.38 -16.25
C GLY A 10 -0.98 -8.83 -14.80
N PRO A 11 0.13 -9.51 -14.47
CA PRO A 11 0.41 -10.06 -13.13
C PRO A 11 0.60 -8.98 -12.03
N THR A 12 0.43 -7.71 -12.37
CA THR A 12 0.51 -6.55 -11.49
C THR A 12 -0.86 -6.30 -10.87
N TYR A 13 -1.16 -7.02 -9.80
CA TYR A 13 -2.19 -6.63 -8.85
C TYR A 13 -1.54 -5.86 -7.71
N ASP A 14 -2.04 -4.67 -7.43
CA ASP A 14 -1.64 -3.94 -6.22
C ASP A 14 -2.45 -4.48 -5.04
N ARG A 15 -1.76 -4.93 -4.00
CA ARG A 15 -2.38 -5.46 -2.76
C ARG A 15 -2.53 -4.32 -1.76
N PHE A 16 -3.77 -4.02 -1.39
CA PHE A 16 -4.08 -3.05 -0.34
C PHE A 16 -4.60 -3.77 0.92
N VAL A 17 -4.08 -3.38 2.08
CA VAL A 17 -4.44 -3.90 3.39
C VAL A 17 -5.05 -2.82 4.27
N ARG A 18 -5.80 -3.25 5.28
CA ARG A 18 -6.42 -2.36 6.26
C ARG A 18 -5.42 -1.82 7.29
N ASP A 19 -4.50 -2.67 7.75
CA ASP A 19 -3.58 -2.36 8.83
C ASP A 19 -2.40 -3.36 8.87
N ARG A 20 -1.42 -3.09 9.75
CA ARG A 20 -0.16 -3.86 9.87
C ARG A 20 -0.36 -5.33 10.18
N SER A 21 -1.48 -5.73 10.77
CA SER A 21 -1.75 -7.15 11.07
C SER A 21 -1.84 -8.03 9.81
N PHE A 22 -1.98 -7.43 8.63
CA PHE A 22 -2.03 -8.11 7.35
C PHE A 22 -0.70 -8.08 6.57
N CYS A 23 0.34 -7.46 7.15
CA CYS A 23 1.70 -7.45 6.62
C CYS A 23 2.54 -8.54 7.28
N GLU A 24 3.67 -8.88 6.65
CA GLU A 24 4.64 -9.80 7.25
C GLU A 24 5.26 -9.20 8.53
N ALA A 25 5.81 -10.06 9.39
CA ALA A 25 6.30 -9.64 10.71
C ALA A 25 7.36 -8.51 10.66
N THR A 26 8.16 -8.48 9.59
CA THR A 26 9.22 -7.50 9.33
C THR A 26 8.76 -6.27 8.55
N GLU A 27 7.53 -6.27 8.04
CA GLU A 27 6.99 -5.18 7.22
C GLU A 27 6.24 -4.14 8.04
N VAL A 28 6.12 -2.94 7.45
CA VAL A 28 5.31 -1.84 7.95
C VAL A 28 4.28 -1.40 6.91
N THR A 29 3.24 -0.71 7.38
CA THR A 29 2.21 -0.15 6.50
C THR A 29 2.61 1.22 5.99
N ARG A 30 2.62 1.39 4.67
CA ARG A 30 2.71 2.70 4.01
C ARG A 30 1.34 3.10 3.46
N THR A 31 0.98 4.37 3.62
CA THR A 31 -0.24 4.92 3.01
C THR A 31 -0.17 4.81 1.50
N ALA A 32 -1.20 4.19 0.91
CA ALA A 32 -1.29 3.97 -0.52
C ALA A 32 -2.47 4.76 -1.08
N THR A 33 -2.17 5.56 -2.11
CA THR A 33 -3.14 6.34 -2.86
C THR A 33 -3.15 5.88 -4.31
N ALA A 34 -4.31 5.92 -4.95
CA ALA A 34 -4.45 5.59 -6.35
C ALA A 34 -5.19 6.72 -7.08
N PRO A 35 -4.85 6.99 -8.35
CA PRO A 35 -5.57 7.96 -9.14
C PRO A 35 -6.99 7.46 -9.44
N THR A 36 -7.97 8.26 -9.08
CA THR A 36 -9.38 8.07 -9.43
C THR A 36 -9.82 9.14 -10.42
N ARG A 37 -11.00 8.97 -11.03
CA ARG A 37 -11.55 9.94 -12.00
C ARG A 37 -11.69 11.36 -11.44
N THR A 38 -11.86 11.50 -10.12
CA THR A 38 -12.11 12.77 -9.43
C THR A 38 -10.93 13.27 -8.62
N ASP A 39 -10.10 12.36 -8.11
CA ASP A 39 -8.96 12.69 -7.27
C ASP A 39 -7.73 11.88 -7.69
N PRO A 40 -6.65 12.53 -8.16
CA PRO A 40 -5.42 11.87 -8.55
C PRO A 40 -4.64 11.26 -7.37
N LYS A 41 -4.99 11.56 -6.11
CA LYS A 41 -4.35 11.03 -4.90
C LYS A 41 -5.39 10.52 -3.88
N CYS A 42 -6.41 9.83 -4.35
CA CYS A 42 -7.43 9.25 -3.48
C CYS A 42 -6.82 8.16 -2.57
N PHE A 43 -7.11 8.21 -1.28
CA PHE A 43 -6.69 7.18 -0.33
C PHE A 43 -7.47 5.88 -0.56
N VAL A 44 -6.74 4.78 -0.79
CA VAL A 44 -7.33 3.45 -1.03
C VAL A 44 -7.09 2.51 0.15
N GLY A 45 -5.97 2.68 0.86
CA GLY A 45 -5.62 1.85 2.01
C GLY A 45 -4.13 1.91 2.31
N HIS A 46 -3.57 0.80 2.78
CA HIS A 46 -2.14 0.67 3.04
C HIS A 46 -1.51 -0.40 2.16
N THR A 47 -0.26 -0.20 1.78
CA THR A 47 0.59 -1.25 1.22
C THR A 47 1.59 -1.70 2.28
N CYS A 48 1.95 -2.98 2.23
CA CYS A 48 3.02 -3.50 3.06
C CYS A 48 4.35 -3.25 2.35
N ILE A 49 5.32 -2.75 3.09
CA ILE A 49 6.67 -2.50 2.59
C ILE A 49 7.69 -3.03 3.58
N GLU A 50 8.82 -3.50 3.08
CA GLU A 50 10.00 -3.69 3.90
C GLU A 50 10.59 -2.32 4.22
N PRO A 51 10.70 -1.95 5.50
CA PRO A 51 11.16 -0.62 5.87
C PRO A 51 12.63 -0.45 5.48
N GLY A 52 12.88 0.35 4.45
CA GLY A 52 14.22 0.73 4.01
C GLY A 52 14.76 1.90 4.81
N TYR A 53 16.04 2.25 4.61
CA TYR A 53 16.67 3.43 5.22
C TYR A 53 15.82 4.71 5.04
N ASP A 54 15.25 4.88 3.84
CA ASP A 54 14.43 6.05 3.50
C ASP A 54 13.10 6.10 4.26
N ASP A 55 12.55 4.96 4.70
CA ASP A 55 11.34 4.89 5.53
C ASP A 55 11.58 5.25 6.99
N TRP A 56 12.79 4.96 7.49
CA TRP A 56 13.17 5.27 8.87
C TRP A 56 13.54 6.73 9.05
N PHE A 57 14.16 7.34 8.03
CA PHE A 57 14.66 8.71 8.12
C PHE A 57 13.80 9.74 7.39
N GLY A 58 12.94 9.36 6.45
CA GLY A 58 11.78 10.17 6.07
C GLY A 58 12.06 11.57 5.53
N ASP A 59 13.19 11.83 4.86
CA ASP A 59 13.42 13.09 4.13
C ASP A 59 14.66 13.07 3.20
N ARG A 60 14.44 12.94 1.88
CA ARG A 60 15.32 13.56 0.88
C ARG A 60 14.50 14.09 -0.29
#